data_AF-A0A7S0CIQ5-F1
#
_entry.id   AF-A0A7S0CIQ5-F1
#
_cell.length_a   1.000
_cell.length_b   1.000
_cell.length_c   1.000
_cell.angle_alpha   90.00
_cell.angle_beta   90.00
_cell.angle_gamma   90.00
#
_symmetry.space_group_name_H-M   'P 1'
#
loop_
_entity.id
_entity.type
_entity.pdbx_description
1 polymer ?
#
loop_
_entity_poly.entity_id
_entity_poly.type
_entity_poly.pdbx_seq_one_letter_code
_entity_poly.pdbx_strand_id
1 'polypeptide(L)'
;MKAVSIIIVCAASASAFTPQVVPAKSSVVLNAESRRDALKAVGAAIALAPTAALASAGESPRFSVFGLIGDGTSYSEGGAYGSDQSTKTYSPYSVYGDESKETSGYLVNGYDKDFDDKKKAVIKETVLRLDKLDRYIARSEWFNVKDELTRYMGQTRFAVRGLSKTADQKEKAAEFFKSMEAVYTFATLKKGEQCASALSATKENLKIFQGTL
;
A
#
# COMPACT_ATOMS: atom_id res chain seq x y z
N MET A 1 -20.95 -64.05 4.21
CA MET A 1 -22.40 -63.78 4.04
C MET A 1 -22.69 -62.35 4.46
N LYS A 2 -23.22 -61.58 3.51
CA LYS A 2 -24.19 -60.47 3.62
C LYS A 2 -23.92 -59.28 4.57
N ALA A 3 -23.88 -58.12 3.90
CA ALA A 3 -23.86 -56.73 4.36
C ALA A 3 -24.95 -56.34 5.35
N VAL A 4 -24.72 -55.27 6.12
CA VAL A 4 -25.69 -54.18 6.33
C VAL A 4 -24.96 -52.83 6.49
N SER A 5 -25.37 -51.88 5.66
CA SER A 5 -24.98 -50.47 5.58
C SER A 5 -25.42 -49.65 6.79
N ILE A 6 -24.62 -48.65 7.19
CA ILE A 6 -25.13 -47.40 7.78
C ILE A 6 -24.35 -46.22 7.17
N ILE A 7 -25.00 -45.52 6.24
CA ILE A 7 -24.69 -44.16 5.79
C ILE A 7 -25.72 -43.26 6.45
N ILE A 8 -25.33 -42.35 7.35
CA ILE A 8 -26.15 -41.20 7.74
C ILE A 8 -25.28 -39.93 7.88
N VAL A 9 -25.36 -39.12 6.83
CA VAL A 9 -25.54 -37.65 6.81
C VAL A 9 -24.56 -36.77 7.62
N CYS A 10 -23.52 -36.28 6.95
CA CYS A 10 -22.91 -34.97 7.22
C CYS A 10 -23.13 -34.05 6.01
N ALA A 11 -24.36 -33.54 5.87
CA ALA A 11 -24.71 -32.52 4.88
C ALA A 11 -25.43 -31.37 5.58
N ALA A 12 -24.67 -30.55 6.31
CA ALA A 12 -25.20 -29.37 7.00
C ALA A 12 -24.17 -28.23 7.07
N SER A 13 -23.55 -27.86 5.95
CA SER A 13 -22.73 -26.64 5.86
C SER A 13 -22.67 -26.04 4.45
N ALA A 14 -23.80 -25.95 3.73
CA ALA A 14 -23.85 -25.37 2.38
C ALA A 14 -24.79 -24.16 2.24
N SER A 15 -25.42 -23.68 3.32
CA SER A 15 -26.39 -22.58 3.29
C SER A 15 -25.83 -21.21 3.67
N ALA A 16 -24.50 -21.05 3.77
CA ALA A 16 -23.87 -19.77 4.11
C ALA A 16 -23.56 -18.86 2.90
N PHE A 17 -23.86 -19.28 1.67
CA PHE A 17 -23.53 -18.54 0.45
C PHE A 17 -24.68 -18.50 -0.57
N THR A 18 -25.85 -18.00 -0.15
CA THR A 18 -26.86 -17.51 -1.10
C THR A 18 -26.94 -15.98 -1.03
N PRO A 19 -26.81 -15.26 -2.16
CA PRO A 19 -27.02 -13.82 -2.18
C PRO A 19 -28.49 -13.53 -1.92
N GLN A 20 -28.78 -12.85 -0.81
CA GLN A 20 -30.12 -12.38 -0.51
C GLN A 20 -30.44 -11.20 -1.44
N VAL A 21 -31.22 -11.45 -2.48
CA VAL A 21 -31.74 -10.40 -3.37
C VAL A 21 -32.80 -9.61 -2.59
N VAL A 22 -32.40 -8.46 -2.06
CA VAL A 22 -33.34 -7.49 -1.49
C VAL A 22 -33.98 -6.73 -2.67
N PRO A 23 -35.30 -6.82 -2.90
CA PRO A 23 -35.94 -5.99 -3.91
C PRO A 23 -35.84 -4.52 -3.51
N ALA A 24 -35.33 -3.69 -4.41
CA ALA A 24 -35.32 -2.24 -4.25
C ALA A 24 -36.75 -1.76 -4.00
N LYS A 25 -36.98 -1.11 -2.85
CA LYS A 25 -38.26 -0.48 -2.54
C LYS A 25 -38.42 0.74 -3.44
N SER A 26 -39.14 0.57 -4.55
CA SER A 26 -39.69 1.68 -5.32
C SER A 26 -40.91 2.23 -4.57
N SER A 27 -40.73 3.34 -3.84
CA SER A 27 -41.84 4.05 -3.19
C SER A 27 -42.39 5.13 -4.12
N VAL A 28 -43.14 4.73 -5.14
CA VAL A 28 -44.14 5.61 -5.75
C VAL A 28 -45.39 4.77 -6.01
N VAL A 29 -46.33 4.83 -5.07
CA VAL A 29 -47.68 4.30 -5.26
C VAL A 29 -48.47 5.36 -6.02
N LEU A 30 -48.52 5.26 -7.35
CA LEU A 30 -49.49 6.01 -8.16
C LEU A 30 -50.79 5.20 -8.23
N ASN A 31 -51.61 5.32 -7.18
CA ASN A 31 -53.00 4.91 -7.27
C ASN A 31 -53.80 6.05 -7.92
N ALA A 32 -53.98 5.98 -9.23
CA ALA A 32 -54.90 6.82 -9.98
C ALA A 32 -55.71 5.93 -10.92
N GLU A 33 -56.86 5.47 -10.43
CA GLU A 33 -57.92 4.85 -11.22
C GLU A 33 -58.45 5.92 -12.20
N SER A 34 -58.44 5.63 -13.51
CA SER A 34 -58.92 6.48 -14.62
C SER A 34 -58.04 7.69 -15.05
N ARG A 35 -57.48 7.59 -16.26
CA ARG A 35 -56.71 8.66 -16.96
C ARG A 35 -57.55 9.91 -17.30
N ARG A 36 -58.87 9.86 -17.18
CA ARG A 36 -59.78 10.94 -17.59
C ARG A 36 -60.08 11.92 -16.44
N ASP A 37 -59.89 11.51 -15.20
CA ASP A 37 -60.04 12.39 -14.03
C ASP A 37 -58.77 13.19 -13.72
N ALA A 38 -57.58 12.65 -14.06
CA ALA A 38 -56.33 13.40 -13.98
C ALA A 38 -56.30 14.64 -14.89
N LEU A 39 -57.02 14.64 -16.02
CA LEU A 39 -57.05 15.78 -16.95
C LEU A 39 -57.98 16.92 -16.49
N LYS A 40 -59.00 16.62 -15.67
CA LYS A 40 -59.89 17.65 -15.10
C LYS A 40 -59.30 18.32 -13.87
N ALA A 41 -58.40 17.65 -13.14
CA ALA A 41 -57.56 18.28 -12.11
C ALA A 41 -56.50 19.23 -12.69
N VAL A 42 -56.14 19.07 -13.98
CA VAL A 42 -55.20 19.96 -14.70
C VAL A 42 -55.88 21.26 -15.20
N GLY A 43 -57.22 21.33 -15.22
CA GLY A 43 -57.96 22.48 -15.74
C GLY A 43 -58.27 23.60 -14.73
N ALA A 44 -57.99 23.43 -13.44
CA ALA A 44 -58.38 24.38 -12.38
C ALA A 44 -57.27 24.65 -11.35
N ALA A 45 -56.01 24.65 -11.78
CA ALA A 45 -54.89 25.18 -11.02
C ALA A 45 -53.99 26.04 -11.93
N ILE A 46 -54.60 27.03 -12.57
CA ILE A 46 -53.89 28.25 -12.98
C ILE A 46 -53.73 29.10 -11.72
N ALA A 47 -52.70 28.79 -10.93
CA ALA A 47 -52.04 29.70 -10.00
C ALA A 47 -50.80 28.97 -9.44
N LEU A 48 -49.61 29.52 -9.74
CA LEU A 48 -48.26 29.05 -9.36
C LEU A 48 -47.72 27.89 -10.19
N ALA A 49 -47.39 28.18 -11.45
CA ALA A 49 -46.49 27.35 -12.23
C ALA A 49 -45.06 27.49 -11.68
N PRO A 50 -44.41 26.42 -11.19
CA PRO A 50 -42.96 26.34 -11.27
C PRO A 50 -42.67 26.19 -12.76
N THR A 51 -42.10 27.22 -13.37
CA THR A 51 -41.43 27.04 -14.66
C THR A 51 -40.41 25.94 -14.46
N ALA A 52 -40.68 24.79 -15.06
CA ALA A 52 -39.72 23.71 -15.20
C ALA A 52 -38.51 24.29 -15.95
N ALA A 53 -37.53 24.77 -15.18
CA ALA A 53 -36.18 24.90 -15.67
C ALA A 53 -35.75 23.47 -15.97
N LEU A 54 -35.66 23.15 -17.26
CA LEU A 54 -34.88 22.03 -17.76
C LEU A 54 -33.60 21.97 -16.93
N ALA A 55 -33.48 20.92 -16.12
CA ALA A 55 -32.16 20.45 -15.75
C ALA A 55 -31.44 20.25 -17.09
N SER A 56 -30.42 21.07 -17.35
CA SER A 56 -29.39 20.67 -18.29
C SER A 56 -29.00 19.26 -17.90
N ALA A 57 -29.16 18.31 -18.83
CA ALA A 57 -28.63 16.97 -18.64
C ALA A 57 -27.11 17.12 -18.42
N GLY A 58 -26.65 17.02 -17.17
CA GLY A 58 -25.24 17.19 -16.87
C GLY A 58 -24.87 17.56 -15.42
N GLU A 59 -25.76 18.16 -14.63
CA GLU A 59 -25.43 18.56 -13.26
C GLU A 59 -26.19 17.77 -12.19
N SER A 60 -25.44 17.01 -11.40
CA SER A 60 -25.79 16.54 -10.05
C SER A 60 -24.49 16.13 -9.34
N PRO A 61 -24.41 16.09 -8.00
CA PRO A 61 -25.26 16.64 -6.95
C PRO A 61 -24.56 17.78 -6.18
N ARG A 62 -25.34 18.68 -5.59
CA ARG A 62 -24.78 19.75 -4.76
C ARG A 62 -25.47 19.90 -3.39
N PHE A 63 -24.61 20.28 -2.44
CA PHE A 63 -24.72 20.99 -1.16
C PHE A 63 -25.65 20.52 -0.03
N SER A 64 -25.11 20.66 1.19
CA SER A 64 -25.86 20.74 2.43
C SER A 64 -25.68 22.12 3.03
N VAL A 65 -26.61 22.39 3.92
CA VAL A 65 -27.14 23.67 4.28
C VAL A 65 -26.70 23.75 5.75
N PHE A 66 -25.66 24.58 6.05
CA PHE A 66 -24.74 24.91 7.21
C PHE A 66 -24.11 23.79 8.07
N GLY A 67 -24.52 22.54 7.92
CA GLY A 67 -24.94 21.90 9.18
C GLY A 67 -26.14 22.67 9.81
N LEU A 68 -26.77 23.57 9.03
CA LEU A 68 -28.10 24.14 9.13
C LEU A 68 -28.70 24.86 7.87
N ILE A 69 -28.06 25.79 7.13
CA ILE A 69 -28.57 26.46 5.87
C ILE A 69 -27.50 26.71 4.75
N GLY A 70 -27.75 26.50 3.46
CA GLY A 70 -26.67 26.53 2.45
C GLY A 70 -27.12 26.69 1.03
N ASP A 71 -26.10 26.74 0.22
CA ASP A 71 -26.12 27.11 -1.17
C ASP A 71 -25.34 26.04 -1.92
N GLY A 72 -25.90 25.63 -3.06
CA GLY A 72 -25.30 24.94 -4.21
C GLY A 72 -23.81 24.71 -4.14
N THR A 73 -23.12 25.77 -3.82
CA THR A 73 -21.70 25.93 -3.96
C THR A 73 -20.85 25.14 -2.96
N SER A 74 -21.35 24.79 -1.77
CA SER A 74 -20.52 24.18 -0.71
C SER A 74 -20.38 22.66 -0.80
N TYR A 75 -19.12 22.18 -0.80
CA TYR A 75 -18.75 20.78 -0.94
C TYR A 75 -19.13 19.97 0.32
N SER A 76 -19.88 18.89 0.14
CA SER A 76 -20.00 17.84 1.15
C SER A 76 -18.62 17.16 1.30
N GLU A 77 -17.98 17.28 2.46
CA GLU A 77 -16.54 16.97 2.66
C GLU A 77 -16.12 15.55 2.25
N GLY A 78 -17.05 14.60 2.17
CA GLY A 78 -16.75 13.23 1.72
C GLY A 78 -16.51 13.06 0.21
N GLY A 79 -16.79 14.08 -0.61
CA GLY A 79 -16.71 13.99 -2.08
C GLY A 79 -15.74 14.98 -2.74
N ALA A 80 -15.06 15.81 -1.97
CA ALA A 80 -14.05 16.73 -2.48
C ALA A 80 -12.73 15.97 -2.62
N TYR A 81 -12.54 15.30 -3.75
CA TYR A 81 -11.35 14.50 -4.06
C TYR A 81 -10.12 15.39 -4.39
N GLY A 82 -9.70 16.22 -3.43
CA GLY A 82 -8.61 17.20 -3.57
C GLY A 82 -9.02 18.53 -4.20
N SER A 83 -10.30 18.74 -4.51
CA SER A 83 -10.84 20.03 -4.98
C SER A 83 -10.95 21.09 -3.87
N ASP A 84 -10.84 20.67 -2.63
CA ASP A 84 -10.79 21.47 -1.41
C ASP A 84 -9.37 21.90 -1.03
N GLN A 85 -8.34 21.23 -1.57
CA GLN A 85 -6.94 21.53 -1.29
C GLN A 85 -6.34 22.49 -2.33
N SER A 86 -5.54 23.46 -1.86
CA SER A 86 -4.87 24.44 -2.72
C SER A 86 -3.67 23.85 -3.50
N THR A 87 -3.19 22.69 -3.06
CA THR A 87 -2.06 21.97 -3.67
C THR A 87 -2.55 20.68 -4.31
N LYS A 88 -1.95 20.33 -5.46
CA LYS A 88 -2.26 19.07 -6.15
C LYS A 88 -1.98 17.87 -5.24
N THR A 89 -3.00 17.01 -5.06
CA THR A 89 -2.88 15.75 -4.31
C THR A 89 -2.25 14.66 -5.17
N TYR A 90 -1.66 13.65 -4.51
CA TYR A 90 -1.04 12.49 -5.17
C TYR A 90 -2.05 11.69 -6.01
N SER A 91 -3.30 11.60 -5.55
CA SER A 91 -4.40 10.89 -6.20
C SER A 91 -5.73 11.45 -5.67
N PRO A 92 -6.84 11.36 -6.42
CA PRO A 92 -8.18 11.75 -5.95
C PRO A 92 -8.53 11.18 -4.56
N TYR A 93 -8.03 9.98 -4.24
CA TYR A 93 -8.28 9.30 -2.97
C TYR A 93 -7.14 9.46 -1.94
N SER A 94 -6.22 10.41 -2.14
CA SER A 94 -5.09 10.68 -1.25
C SER A 94 -5.23 12.04 -0.59
N VAL A 95 -4.91 12.08 0.71
CA VAL A 95 -4.83 13.33 1.49
C VAL A 95 -3.44 13.99 1.33
N TYR A 96 -2.46 13.27 0.77
CA TYR A 96 -1.09 13.76 0.60
C TYR A 96 -0.89 14.47 -0.74
N GLY A 97 -0.05 15.51 -0.73
CA GLY A 97 0.36 16.25 -1.91
C GLY A 97 1.21 15.43 -2.90
N ASP A 98 1.33 15.92 -4.12
CA ASP A 98 2.18 15.33 -5.17
C ASP A 98 3.65 15.22 -4.72
N GLU A 99 4.32 14.15 -5.12
CA GLU A 99 5.72 13.82 -4.78
C GLU A 99 6.74 14.72 -5.50
N SER A 100 6.25 15.71 -6.24
CA SER A 100 7.08 16.65 -6.98
C SER A 100 8.11 17.30 -6.08
N LYS A 101 9.29 17.54 -6.67
CA LYS A 101 10.43 18.05 -5.94
C LYS A 101 10.21 19.44 -5.35
N GLU A 102 9.32 20.20 -5.97
CA GLU A 102 9.03 21.59 -5.63
C GLU A 102 8.08 21.71 -4.42
N THR A 103 7.20 20.72 -4.20
CA THR A 103 6.21 20.70 -3.10
C THR A 103 6.66 19.92 -1.87
N SER A 104 7.65 19.03 -2.02
CA SER A 104 8.11 18.13 -0.95
C SER A 104 9.28 18.72 -0.16
N GLY A 105 8.97 19.67 0.74
CA GLY A 105 9.97 20.34 1.59
C GLY A 105 10.83 19.39 2.46
N TYR A 106 10.37 18.16 2.72
CA TYR A 106 11.09 17.20 3.58
C TYR A 106 12.18 16.37 2.87
N LEU A 107 12.13 16.23 1.54
CA LEU A 107 13.00 15.30 0.81
C LEU A 107 13.90 15.94 -0.26
N VAL A 108 13.72 17.21 -0.61
CA VAL A 108 14.36 17.78 -1.82
C VAL A 108 15.38 18.88 -1.57
N ASN A 109 15.24 19.66 -0.51
CA ASN A 109 16.02 20.89 -0.35
C ASN A 109 17.30 20.72 0.50
N GLY A 110 18.13 19.73 0.17
CA GLY A 110 19.50 19.65 0.71
C GLY A 110 19.79 18.52 1.71
N TYR A 111 18.81 17.64 1.96
CA TYR A 111 18.99 16.47 2.82
C TYR A 111 19.65 15.27 2.13
N ASP A 112 19.77 15.26 0.79
CA ASP A 112 20.36 14.15 0.04
C ASP A 112 21.77 13.78 0.55
N LYS A 113 22.58 14.79 0.91
CA LYS A 113 23.93 14.54 1.44
C LYS A 113 23.91 13.97 2.85
N ASP A 114 23.08 14.49 3.76
CA ASP A 114 22.97 13.97 5.13
C ASP A 114 22.41 12.53 5.15
N PHE A 115 21.42 12.24 4.30
CA PHE A 115 20.92 10.87 4.13
C PHE A 115 21.96 9.95 3.50
N ASP A 116 22.68 10.39 2.47
CA ASP A 116 23.74 9.57 1.86
C ASP A 116 24.91 9.35 2.84
N ASP A 117 25.27 10.34 3.66
CA ASP A 117 26.29 10.21 4.71
C ASP A 117 25.82 9.24 5.83
N LYS A 118 24.54 9.28 6.21
CA LYS A 118 23.92 8.28 7.11
C LYS A 118 23.95 6.87 6.52
N LYS A 119 23.62 6.70 5.23
CA LYS A 119 23.70 5.39 4.54
C LYS A 119 25.16 4.90 4.48
N LYS A 120 26.13 5.79 4.24
CA LYS A 120 27.56 5.47 4.28
C LYS A 120 28.00 5.07 5.70
N ALA A 121 27.48 5.71 6.75
CA ALA A 121 27.72 5.32 8.13
C ALA A 121 27.16 3.92 8.44
N VAL A 122 25.97 3.58 7.93
CA VAL A 122 25.40 2.23 8.03
C VAL A 122 26.29 1.19 7.37
N ILE A 123 26.85 1.50 6.20
CA ILE A 123 27.79 0.61 5.51
C ILE A 123 29.06 0.40 6.35
N LYS A 124 29.59 1.43 7.01
CA LYS A 124 30.76 1.31 7.91
C LYS A 124 30.44 0.41 9.11
N GLU A 125 29.30 0.60 9.76
CA GLU A 125 28.85 -0.26 10.86
C GLU A 125 28.63 -1.71 10.40
N THR A 126 28.15 -1.91 9.16
CA THR A 126 27.97 -3.24 8.58
C THR A 126 29.30 -4.00 8.51
N VAL A 127 30.39 -3.34 8.10
CA VAL A 127 31.73 -3.96 8.08
C VAL A 127 32.13 -4.46 9.47
N LEU A 128 31.97 -3.62 10.50
CA LEU A 128 32.30 -3.97 11.88
C LEU A 128 31.49 -5.16 12.40
N ARG A 129 30.23 -5.31 11.95
CA ARG A 129 29.37 -6.44 12.32
C ARG A 129 29.73 -7.71 11.58
N LEU A 130 30.06 -7.62 10.30
CA LEU A 130 30.52 -8.77 9.51
C LEU A 130 31.81 -9.36 10.09
N ASP A 131 32.69 -8.54 10.66
CA ASP A 131 33.92 -9.02 11.33
C ASP A 131 33.65 -9.82 12.61
N LYS A 132 32.53 -9.58 13.30
CA LYS A 132 32.14 -10.39 14.47
C LYS A 132 31.72 -11.81 14.07
N LEU A 133 31.25 -12.00 12.84
CA LEU A 133 30.71 -13.28 12.38
C LEU A 133 31.78 -14.36 12.29
N ASP A 134 33.04 -14.02 12.00
CA ASP A 134 34.14 -15.00 11.96
C ASP A 134 34.26 -15.75 13.29
N ARG A 135 34.21 -15.01 14.41
CA ARG A 135 34.28 -15.58 15.75
C ARG A 135 33.06 -16.46 16.08
N TYR A 136 31.88 -16.11 15.58
CA TYR A 136 30.68 -16.91 15.80
C TYR A 136 30.68 -18.18 14.96
N ILE A 137 31.16 -18.12 13.72
CA ILE A 137 31.30 -19.29 12.84
C ILE A 137 32.35 -20.25 13.41
N ALA A 138 33.51 -19.75 13.85
CA ALA A 138 34.57 -20.56 14.45
C ALA A 138 34.09 -21.33 15.71
N ARG A 139 33.23 -20.70 16.52
CA ARG A 139 32.63 -21.31 17.72
C ARG A 139 31.34 -22.08 17.44
N SER A 140 30.91 -22.17 16.18
CA SER A 140 29.64 -22.82 15.80
C SER A 140 28.41 -22.23 16.51
N GLU A 141 28.45 -20.94 16.84
CA GLU A 141 27.34 -20.20 17.46
C GLU A 141 26.34 -19.76 16.39
N TRP A 142 25.68 -20.73 15.73
CA TRP A 142 24.84 -20.49 14.54
C TRP A 142 23.67 -19.54 14.78
N PHE A 143 23.12 -19.50 16.00
CA PHE A 143 22.07 -18.56 16.35
C PHE A 143 22.59 -17.11 16.31
N ASN A 144 23.76 -16.85 16.88
CA ASN A 144 24.39 -15.52 16.91
C ASN A 144 24.73 -15.05 15.49
N VAL A 145 25.17 -15.96 14.60
CA VAL A 145 25.41 -15.62 13.19
C VAL A 145 24.14 -15.11 12.51
N LYS A 146 23.04 -15.83 12.65
CA LYS A 146 21.76 -15.47 12.02
C LYS A 146 21.16 -14.20 12.63
N ASP A 147 21.18 -14.10 13.95
CA ASP A 147 20.64 -12.95 14.69
C ASP A 147 21.39 -11.65 14.37
N GLU A 148 22.73 -11.69 14.37
CA GLU A 148 23.54 -10.51 14.03
C GLU A 148 23.30 -10.04 12.59
N LEU A 149 23.16 -10.98 11.65
CA LEU A 149 22.75 -10.69 10.28
C LEU A 149 21.37 -10.01 10.29
N THR A 150 20.34 -10.62 10.85
CA THR A 150 18.98 -10.05 10.78
C THR A 150 18.78 -8.75 11.55
N ARG A 151 19.51 -8.55 12.66
CA ARG A 151 19.42 -7.35 13.51
C ARG A 151 19.76 -6.07 12.76
N TYR A 152 20.67 -6.13 11.79
CA TYR A 152 21.17 -4.94 11.08
C TYR A 152 20.95 -4.97 9.56
N MET A 153 20.72 -6.14 8.97
CA MET A 153 20.57 -6.31 7.51
C MET A 153 19.47 -5.47 6.87
N GLY A 154 18.38 -5.18 7.58
CA GLY A 154 17.32 -4.32 7.06
C GLY A 154 17.84 -2.92 6.70
N GLN A 155 18.65 -2.35 7.59
CA GLN A 155 19.29 -1.05 7.37
C GLN A 155 20.38 -1.13 6.31
N THR A 156 21.18 -2.20 6.30
CA THR A 156 22.21 -2.42 5.27
C THR A 156 21.59 -2.50 3.88
N ARG A 157 20.50 -3.27 3.70
CA ARG A 157 19.80 -3.40 2.40
C ARG A 157 19.26 -2.04 1.95
N PHE A 158 18.63 -1.29 2.85
CA PHE A 158 18.16 0.06 2.55
C PHE A 158 19.30 1.00 2.15
N ALA A 159 20.40 1.00 2.89
CA ALA A 159 21.55 1.87 2.63
C ALA A 159 22.23 1.54 1.29
N VAL A 160 22.51 0.26 1.03
CA VAL A 160 23.16 -0.19 -0.21
C VAL A 160 22.27 0.11 -1.42
N ARG A 161 20.96 -0.18 -1.36
CA ARG A 161 20.02 0.15 -2.45
C ARG A 161 19.86 1.65 -2.65
N GLY A 162 19.81 2.41 -1.55
CA GLY A 162 19.68 3.87 -1.58
C GLY A 162 20.93 4.60 -2.07
N LEU A 163 22.09 3.95 -2.08
CA LEU A 163 23.35 4.47 -2.62
C LEU A 163 23.66 3.94 -4.03
N SER A 164 23.09 2.81 -4.44
CA SER A 164 23.23 2.26 -5.79
C SER A 164 22.39 3.03 -6.82
N LYS A 165 22.97 4.05 -7.44
CA LYS A 165 22.30 4.92 -8.43
C LYS A 165 22.45 4.38 -9.85
N THR A 166 23.63 3.87 -10.22
CA THR A 166 23.93 3.33 -11.56
C THR A 166 23.57 1.85 -11.71
N ALA A 167 23.47 1.35 -12.94
CA ALA A 167 23.23 -0.07 -13.21
C ALA A 167 24.35 -0.96 -12.63
N ASP A 168 25.61 -0.61 -12.89
CA ASP A 168 26.78 -1.33 -12.37
C ASP A 168 26.81 -1.40 -10.84
N GLN A 169 26.44 -0.31 -10.15
CA GLN A 169 26.33 -0.31 -8.69
C GLN A 169 25.22 -1.23 -8.19
N LYS A 170 24.11 -1.32 -8.92
CA LYS A 170 22.98 -2.21 -8.58
C LYS A 170 23.33 -3.67 -8.78
N GLU A 171 24.14 -4.00 -9.79
CA GLU A 171 24.66 -5.34 -10.02
C GLU A 171 25.61 -5.76 -8.89
N LYS A 172 26.59 -4.93 -8.56
CA LYS A 172 27.51 -5.17 -7.42
C LYS A 172 26.78 -5.29 -6.09
N ALA A 173 25.75 -4.47 -5.87
CA ALA A 173 24.86 -4.59 -4.73
C ALA A 173 24.12 -5.94 -4.70
N ALA A 174 23.65 -6.43 -5.86
CA ALA A 174 22.97 -7.72 -5.95
C ALA A 174 23.91 -8.89 -5.63
N GLU A 175 25.17 -8.84 -6.08
CA GLU A 175 26.20 -9.83 -5.72
C GLU A 175 26.49 -9.83 -4.20
N PHE A 176 26.59 -8.65 -3.59
CA PHE A 176 26.68 -8.51 -2.14
C PHE A 176 25.47 -9.13 -1.42
N PHE A 177 24.24 -8.87 -1.87
CA PHE A 177 23.05 -9.45 -1.25
C PHE A 177 22.99 -10.98 -1.38
N LYS A 178 23.34 -11.50 -2.56
CA LYS A 178 23.35 -12.95 -2.82
C LYS A 178 24.38 -13.67 -1.93
N SER A 179 25.58 -13.12 -1.81
CA SER A 179 26.62 -13.69 -0.92
C SER A 179 26.19 -13.64 0.55
N MET A 180 25.58 -12.54 0.99
CA MET A 180 25.06 -12.40 2.36
C MET A 180 23.91 -13.38 2.67
N GLU A 181 23.00 -13.60 1.72
CA GLU A 181 21.92 -14.59 1.84
C GLU A 181 22.45 -16.03 1.88
N ALA A 182 23.55 -16.29 1.17
CA ALA A 182 24.25 -17.57 1.25
C ALA A 182 24.82 -17.81 2.66
N VAL A 183 25.39 -16.78 3.32
CA VAL A 183 25.84 -16.90 4.73
C VAL A 183 24.69 -17.32 5.64
N TYR A 184 23.53 -16.65 5.54
CA TYR A 184 22.35 -17.00 6.33
C TYR A 184 21.87 -18.43 6.06
N THR A 185 21.87 -18.84 4.79
CA THR A 185 21.49 -20.19 4.37
C THR A 185 22.44 -21.24 4.94
N PHE A 186 23.75 -21.06 4.79
CA PHE A 186 24.75 -22.00 5.30
C PHE A 186 24.83 -22.02 6.82
N ALA A 187 24.58 -20.90 7.50
CA ALA A 187 24.43 -20.85 8.96
C ALA A 187 23.19 -21.64 9.43
N THR A 188 22.09 -21.59 8.67
CA THR A 188 20.88 -22.38 8.94
C THR A 188 21.15 -23.88 8.76
N LEU A 189 21.86 -24.25 7.69
CA LEU A 189 22.28 -25.62 7.41
C LEU A 189 23.46 -26.09 8.27
N LYS A 190 24.01 -25.23 9.13
CA LYS A 190 25.19 -25.48 10.00
C LYS A 190 26.42 -25.96 9.23
N LYS A 191 26.62 -25.46 8.01
CA LYS A 191 27.78 -25.81 7.16
C LYS A 191 28.89 -24.77 7.34
N GLY A 192 29.75 -24.99 8.33
CA GLY A 192 30.72 -23.99 8.79
C GLY A 192 31.71 -23.50 7.73
N GLU A 193 32.31 -24.42 6.97
CA GLU A 193 33.27 -24.06 5.91
C GLU A 193 32.61 -23.24 4.79
N GLN A 194 31.43 -23.67 4.33
CA GLN A 194 30.66 -22.95 3.31
C GLN A 194 30.18 -21.59 3.81
N CYS A 195 29.83 -21.49 5.09
CA CYS A 195 29.46 -20.25 5.76
C CYS A 195 30.65 -19.26 5.83
N ALA A 196 31.84 -19.75 6.20
CA ALA A 196 33.06 -18.94 6.25
C ALA A 196 33.49 -18.44 4.86
N SER A 197 33.41 -19.30 3.84
CA SER A 197 33.67 -18.92 2.45
C SER A 197 32.66 -17.89 1.94
N ALA A 198 31.37 -18.09 2.23
CA ALA A 198 30.33 -17.11 1.88
C ALA A 198 30.50 -15.78 2.62
N LEU A 199 30.95 -15.79 3.88
CA LEU A 199 31.24 -14.58 4.65
C LEU A 199 32.40 -13.81 4.03
N SER A 200 33.46 -14.51 3.64
CA SER A 200 34.62 -13.91 2.95
C SER A 200 34.19 -13.23 1.65
N ALA A 201 33.39 -13.94 0.83
CA ALA A 201 32.81 -13.37 -0.39
C ALA A 201 31.90 -12.17 -0.10
N THR A 202 31.12 -12.21 0.99
CA THR A 202 30.25 -11.09 1.39
C THR A 202 31.06 -9.84 1.73
N LYS A 203 32.15 -9.99 2.49
CA LYS A 203 33.05 -8.88 2.84
C LYS A 203 33.74 -8.31 1.60
N GLU A 204 34.20 -9.16 0.69
CA GLU A 204 34.82 -8.75 -0.56
C GLU A 204 33.85 -7.99 -1.45
N ASN A 205 32.65 -8.53 -1.68
CA ASN A 205 31.62 -7.89 -2.49
C ASN A 205 31.18 -6.54 -1.88
N LEU A 206 31.11 -6.43 -0.56
CA LEU A 206 30.84 -5.15 0.11
C LEU A 206 31.96 -4.12 -0.15
N LYS A 207 33.23 -4.56 -0.11
CA LYS A 207 34.38 -3.70 -0.42
C LYS A 207 34.39 -3.27 -1.88
N ILE A 208 34.06 -4.18 -2.82
CA ILE A 208 33.91 -3.86 -4.25
C ILE A 208 32.80 -2.82 -4.43
N PHE A 209 31.65 -3.00 -3.77
CA PHE A 209 30.57 -2.02 -3.81
C PHE A 209 31.02 -0.66 -3.24
N GLN A 210 31.69 -0.64 -2.09
CA GLN A 210 32.23 0.59 -1.49
C GLN A 210 33.18 1.34 -2.43
N GLY A 211 34.00 0.62 -3.21
CA GLY A 211 34.89 1.22 -4.20
C GLY A 211 34.17 1.91 -5.37
N THR A 212 32.85 1.77 -5.48
CA THR A 212 32.02 2.42 -6.51
C THR A 212 31.20 3.62 -6.02
N LEU A 213 31.26 3.93 -4.71
CA LEU A 213 30.44 4.96 -4.04
C LEU A 213 31.09 6.35 -3.95
#